data_AF-A0A1X7SR46-F1
#
_entry.id   AF-A0A1X7SR46-F1
#
_cell.length_a   1.000
_cell.length_b   1.000
_cell.length_c   1.000
_cell.angle_alpha   90.00
_cell.angle_beta   90.00
_cell.angle_gamma   90.00
#
_symmetry.space_group_name_H-M   'P 1'
#
loop_
_entity.id
_entity.type
_entity.pdbx_description
1 polymer ?
#
loop_
_entity_poly.entity_id
_entity_poly.type
_entity_poly.pdbx_seq_one_letter_code
_entity_poly.pdbx_strand_id
1 'polypeptide(L)'
;MKEAHSIIIEEARKFKQPYLTCCTEERATKSLLSTAQFNRRKAGQQKNEPELSDTVMSKERKIRLNYEFLRKCVSSAPVTPMLPEMWKHILSYISSRYLSHPLSKPLLPQLYSEISSSYEDTIRKTTIRMTLVKPSVSGLDPEPPLYLEPLGLDFSTTWRDRYDSSVRTLSSVLHVTHPVMPALLSLWEQQNVKHLVEYSNIRSKCPMELENFRNMILLDVQHAEEKLMNSWYSKVISLFSGDDKLVRNKPQEQTETFYESVSTLIGNQIRSLLTNTLHSFVSIFDAANTAHLPIFRLELCLEDDTIFFFPSVNDFESAIDFIISTISKALQEVGQIQ
;
A
#
# COMPACT_ATOMS: atom_id res chain seq x y z
N MET A 1 29.12 -12.73 -84.55
CA MET A 1 28.57 -12.52 -83.18
C MET A 1 28.98 -11.18 -82.53
N LYS A 2 30.18 -10.63 -82.78
CA LYS A 2 30.60 -9.34 -82.17
C LYS A 2 29.94 -8.09 -82.80
N GLU A 3 29.60 -8.11 -84.09
CA GLU A 3 28.92 -6.97 -84.76
C GLU A 3 27.47 -6.79 -84.30
N ALA A 4 26.69 -7.88 -84.19
CA ALA A 4 25.30 -7.80 -83.73
C ALA A 4 25.17 -7.24 -82.30
N HIS A 5 26.15 -7.49 -81.43
CA HIS A 5 26.15 -6.97 -80.07
C HIS A 5 26.51 -5.48 -80.00
N SER A 6 27.39 -5.00 -80.88
CA SER A 6 27.73 -3.58 -80.98
C SER A 6 26.55 -2.74 -81.47
N ILE A 7 25.80 -3.25 -82.45
CA ILE A 7 24.62 -2.57 -83.00
C ILE A 7 23.50 -2.44 -81.95
N ILE A 8 23.24 -3.51 -81.19
CA ILE A 8 22.23 -3.50 -80.11
C ILE A 8 22.60 -2.52 -78.99
N ILE A 9 23.88 -2.42 -78.63
CA ILE A 9 24.34 -1.46 -77.62
C ILE A 9 24.21 -0.01 -78.13
N GLU A 10 24.51 0.22 -79.41
CA GLU A 10 24.41 1.54 -80.02
C GLU A 10 22.96 2.01 -80.19
N GLU A 11 22.04 1.12 -80.59
CA GLU A 11 20.60 1.39 -80.62
C GLU A 11 20.02 1.59 -79.22
N ALA A 12 20.42 0.78 -78.24
CA ALA A 12 20.01 0.97 -76.85
C ALA A 12 20.51 2.30 -76.27
N ARG A 13 21.69 2.78 -76.70
CA ARG A 13 22.23 4.09 -76.30
C ARG A 13 21.49 5.24 -76.99
N LYS A 14 21.13 5.08 -78.27
CA LYS A 14 20.30 6.05 -79.03
C LYS A 14 18.88 6.20 -78.46
N PHE A 15 18.30 5.14 -77.89
CA PHE A 15 16.98 5.21 -77.26
C PHE A 15 17.02 5.66 -75.79
N LYS A 16 18.02 5.22 -75.02
CA LYS A 16 18.11 5.56 -73.59
C LYS A 16 18.59 6.97 -73.31
N GLN A 17 19.47 7.54 -74.15
CA GLN A 17 19.92 8.92 -73.95
C GLN A 17 18.78 9.95 -74.00
N PRO A 18 17.94 10.02 -75.04
CA PRO A 18 16.87 11.01 -75.09
C PRO A 18 15.83 10.82 -73.98
N TYR A 19 15.55 9.58 -73.57
CA TYR A 19 14.68 9.32 -72.42
C TYR A 19 15.28 9.83 -71.10
N LEU A 20 16.57 9.58 -70.86
CA LEU A 20 17.26 10.10 -69.68
C LEU A 20 17.31 11.63 -69.70
N THR A 21 17.61 12.24 -70.85
CA THR A 21 17.62 13.69 -71.00
C THR A 21 16.24 14.27 -70.70
N CYS A 22 15.18 13.70 -71.28
CA CYS A 22 13.80 14.09 -71.02
C CYS A 22 13.44 13.98 -69.52
N CYS A 23 13.75 12.87 -68.86
CA CYS A 23 13.47 12.70 -67.43
C CYS A 23 14.29 13.68 -66.55
N THR A 24 15.52 14.00 -66.94
CA THR A 24 16.34 14.97 -66.20
C THR A 24 15.87 16.41 -66.40
N GLU A 25 15.44 16.76 -67.61
CA GLU A 25 14.86 18.07 -67.93
C GLU A 25 13.51 18.26 -67.22
N GLU A 26 12.68 17.22 -67.20
CA GLU A 26 11.39 17.24 -66.51
C GLU A 26 11.57 17.37 -64.98
N ARG A 27 12.56 16.70 -64.39
CA ARG A 27 12.92 16.90 -62.98
C ARG A 27 13.51 18.28 -62.72
N ALA A 28 14.38 18.77 -63.60
CA ALA A 28 15.00 20.09 -63.45
C ALA A 28 13.96 21.21 -63.55
N THR A 29 13.04 21.14 -64.52
CA THR A 29 11.93 22.09 -64.69
C THR A 29 10.95 22.03 -63.54
N LYS A 30 10.63 20.82 -63.02
CA LYS A 30 9.78 20.67 -61.83
C LYS A 30 10.43 21.22 -60.57
N SER A 31 11.75 21.06 -60.41
CA SER A 31 12.53 21.66 -59.32
C SER A 31 12.62 23.18 -59.45
N LEU A 32 12.77 23.70 -60.67
CA LEU A 32 12.78 25.14 -60.92
C LEU A 32 11.41 25.77 -60.66
N LEU A 33 10.33 25.12 -61.10
CA LEU A 33 8.96 25.52 -60.80
C LEU A 33 8.64 25.43 -59.31
N SER A 34 9.08 24.39 -58.61
CA SER A 34 8.87 24.29 -57.15
C SER A 34 9.66 25.35 -56.40
N THR A 35 10.89 25.65 -56.83
CA THR A 35 11.72 26.72 -56.27
C THR A 35 11.14 28.09 -56.58
N ALA A 36 10.61 28.31 -57.78
CA ALA A 36 9.93 29.55 -58.15
C ALA A 36 8.61 29.72 -57.40
N GLN A 37 7.85 28.65 -57.17
CA GLN A 37 6.65 28.67 -56.33
C GLN A 37 7.01 28.89 -54.86
N PHE A 38 8.09 28.28 -54.35
CA PHE A 38 8.60 28.55 -53.00
C PHE A 38 9.03 30.00 -52.85
N ASN A 39 9.75 30.56 -53.83
CA ASN A 39 10.18 31.95 -53.84
C ASN A 39 9.00 32.91 -54.02
N ARG A 40 7.98 32.57 -54.81
CA ARG A 40 6.73 33.35 -54.88
C ARG A 40 5.90 33.25 -53.61
N ARG A 41 5.89 32.10 -52.92
CA ARG A 41 5.29 31.98 -51.57
C ARG A 41 6.06 32.82 -50.55
N LYS A 42 7.38 32.90 -50.69
CA LYS A 42 8.27 33.72 -49.84
C LYS A 42 8.24 35.21 -50.20
N ALA A 43 7.90 35.58 -51.43
CA ALA A 43 7.76 36.96 -51.89
C ALA A 43 6.31 37.49 -51.77
N GLY A 44 5.31 36.61 -51.86
CA GLY A 44 3.89 36.86 -51.61
C GLY A 44 3.50 36.75 -50.14
N GLN A 45 4.32 36.06 -49.33
CA GLN A 45 4.61 36.57 -47.99
C GLN A 45 5.29 37.92 -48.22
N GLN A 46 4.49 38.99 -48.28
CA GLN A 46 4.99 40.27 -47.81
C GLN A 46 5.82 39.95 -46.57
N LYS A 47 7.02 40.54 -46.48
CA LYS A 47 7.56 40.91 -45.18
C LYS A 47 6.45 41.74 -44.53
N ASN A 48 5.49 41.05 -43.91
CA ASN A 48 4.96 41.49 -42.66
C ASN A 48 6.17 41.31 -41.73
N GLU A 49 7.14 42.23 -41.85
CA GLU A 49 7.54 42.92 -40.63
C GLU A 49 6.21 43.16 -39.93
N PRO A 50 6.00 42.63 -38.72
CA PRO A 50 4.90 43.15 -37.95
C PRO A 50 5.17 44.66 -37.95
N GLU A 51 4.44 45.42 -38.77
CA GLU A 51 3.95 46.71 -38.38
C GLU A 51 3.20 46.37 -37.12
N LEU A 52 4.00 46.38 -36.05
CA LEU A 52 3.53 46.37 -34.71
C LEU A 52 2.55 47.53 -34.75
N SER A 53 1.26 47.23 -34.68
CA SER A 53 0.34 48.26 -34.30
C SER A 53 0.98 48.84 -33.04
N ASP A 54 1.42 50.10 -33.09
CA ASP A 54 1.98 50.82 -31.95
C ASP A 54 0.88 51.09 -30.90
N THR A 55 -0.05 50.14 -30.75
CA THR A 55 -0.79 49.85 -29.53
C THR A 55 0.17 49.25 -28.50
N VAL A 56 1.08 50.11 -28.03
CA VAL A 56 1.56 50.17 -26.64
C VAL A 56 2.04 48.83 -26.04
N MET A 57 2.91 48.12 -26.74
CA MET A 57 3.63 46.99 -26.14
C MET A 57 4.92 47.51 -25.50
N SER A 58 4.94 47.63 -24.17
CA SER A 58 6.12 48.04 -23.42
C SER A 58 7.34 47.19 -23.78
N LYS A 59 8.56 47.74 -23.67
CA LYS A 59 9.82 47.01 -23.92
C LYS A 59 9.89 45.72 -23.10
N GLU A 60 9.42 45.77 -21.85
CA GLU A 60 9.32 44.62 -20.94
C GLU A 60 8.39 43.52 -21.48
N ARG A 61 7.22 43.90 -22.05
CA ARG A 61 6.27 42.94 -22.64
C ARG A 61 6.86 42.23 -23.86
N LYS A 62 7.65 42.92 -24.69
CA LYS A 62 8.38 42.33 -25.83
C LYS A 62 9.44 41.34 -25.36
N ILE A 63 10.24 41.70 -24.35
CA ILE A 63 11.26 40.83 -23.76
C ILE A 63 10.62 39.55 -23.18
N ARG A 64 9.50 39.69 -22.47
CA ARG A 64 8.75 38.56 -21.91
C ARG A 64 8.28 37.58 -22.98
N LEU A 65 7.60 38.07 -24.02
CA LEU A 65 7.07 37.24 -25.11
C LEU A 65 8.18 36.53 -25.89
N ASN A 66 9.30 37.22 -26.12
CA ASN A 66 10.46 36.61 -26.78
C ASN A 66 11.08 35.50 -25.92
N TYR A 67 11.23 35.73 -24.61
CA TYR A 67 11.74 34.71 -23.69
C TYR A 67 10.82 33.49 -23.60
N GLU A 68 9.49 33.69 -23.51
CA GLU A 68 8.52 32.60 -23.52
C GLU A 68 8.56 31.78 -24.82
N PHE A 69 8.68 32.46 -25.96
CA PHE A 69 8.82 31.82 -27.27
C PHE A 69 10.10 30.96 -27.32
N LEU A 70 11.25 31.53 -26.96
CA LEU A 70 12.53 30.82 -26.92
C LEU A 70 12.50 29.67 -25.92
N ARG A 71 11.90 29.86 -24.74
CA ARG A 71 11.70 28.82 -23.74
C ARG A 71 10.87 27.67 -24.30
N LYS A 72 9.82 27.95 -25.07
CA LYS A 72 8.99 26.93 -25.71
C LYS A 72 9.77 26.16 -26.78
N CYS A 73 10.60 26.85 -27.57
CA CYS A 73 11.48 26.20 -28.55
C CYS A 73 12.49 25.26 -27.88
N VAL A 74 13.17 25.71 -26.83
CA VAL A 74 14.13 24.87 -26.09
C VAL A 74 13.41 23.72 -25.36
N SER A 75 12.22 23.98 -24.81
CA SER A 75 11.40 22.93 -24.19
C SER A 75 10.95 21.87 -25.18
N SER A 76 10.73 22.22 -26.46
CA SER A 76 10.31 21.26 -27.49
C SER A 76 11.45 20.44 -28.09
N ALA A 77 12.71 20.74 -27.74
CA ALA A 77 13.84 19.97 -28.21
C ALA A 77 13.80 18.52 -27.67
N PRO A 78 14.29 17.54 -28.46
CA PRO A 78 14.35 16.16 -27.99
C PRO A 78 15.27 16.07 -26.76
N VAL A 79 14.74 15.50 -25.68
CA VAL A 79 15.47 15.23 -24.44
C VAL A 79 16.07 13.83 -24.52
N THR A 80 17.31 13.67 -24.05
CA THR A 80 17.93 12.35 -23.95
C THR A 80 17.14 11.48 -22.97
N PRO A 81 16.65 10.29 -23.37
CA PRO A 81 15.91 9.42 -22.48
C PRO A 81 16.81 8.82 -21.39
N MET A 82 16.21 8.37 -20.29
CA MET A 82 16.94 7.73 -19.20
C MET A 82 17.59 6.43 -19.70
N LEU A 83 18.90 6.30 -19.45
CA LEU A 83 19.67 5.12 -19.81
C LEU A 83 19.20 3.87 -19.02
N PRO A 84 19.08 2.68 -19.65
CA PRO A 84 18.67 1.45 -18.97
C PRO A 84 19.56 1.07 -17.77
N GLU A 85 20.82 1.47 -17.78
CA GLU A 85 21.79 1.24 -16.71
C GLU A 85 21.39 2.01 -15.43
N MET A 86 20.84 3.22 -15.57
CA MET A 86 20.38 4.02 -14.43
C MET A 86 19.23 3.33 -13.71
N TRP A 87 18.32 2.72 -14.46
CA TRP A 87 17.24 1.94 -13.88
C TRP A 87 17.75 0.71 -13.12
N LYS A 88 18.70 -0.03 -13.70
CA LYS A 88 19.34 -1.17 -13.03
C LYS A 88 20.05 -0.76 -11.74
N HIS A 89 20.69 0.41 -11.75
CA HIS A 89 21.34 0.96 -10.56
C HIS A 89 20.32 1.34 -9.48
N ILE A 90 19.21 2.00 -9.83
CA ILE A 90 18.12 2.30 -8.89
C ILE A 90 17.56 1.02 -8.27
N LEU A 91 17.34 -0.02 -9.08
CA LEU A 91 16.87 -1.31 -8.59
C LEU A 91 17.87 -1.99 -7.63
N SER A 92 19.18 -1.73 -7.76
CA SER A 92 20.19 -2.30 -6.87
C SER A 92 20.09 -1.80 -5.41
N TYR A 93 19.48 -0.63 -5.20
CA TYR A 93 19.20 -0.10 -3.87
C TYR A 93 17.98 -0.76 -3.21
N ILE A 94 17.14 -1.45 -3.98
CA ILE A 94 15.93 -2.12 -3.48
C ILE A 94 16.27 -3.58 -3.17
N SER A 95 15.98 -4.03 -1.95
CA SER A 95 16.24 -5.43 -1.57
C SER A 95 15.46 -6.42 -2.45
N SER A 96 16.11 -7.51 -2.83
CA SER A 96 15.55 -8.56 -3.71
C SER A 96 14.24 -9.18 -3.18
N ARG A 97 14.02 -9.17 -1.86
CA ARG A 97 12.76 -9.61 -1.23
C ARG A 97 11.56 -8.82 -1.72
N TYR A 98 11.70 -7.51 -1.91
CA TYR A 98 10.61 -6.64 -2.35
C TYR A 98 10.42 -6.70 -3.87
N LEU A 99 11.51 -6.88 -4.63
CA LEU A 99 11.45 -7.04 -6.08
C LEU A 99 10.75 -8.34 -6.51
N SER A 100 10.86 -9.40 -5.72
CA SER A 100 10.24 -10.71 -5.99
C SER A 100 8.77 -10.81 -5.53
N HIS A 101 8.25 -9.83 -4.80
CA HIS A 101 6.92 -9.89 -4.20
C HIS A 101 5.80 -9.75 -5.27
N PRO A 102 4.69 -10.50 -5.19
CA PRO A 102 3.60 -10.41 -6.18
C PRO A 102 3.02 -9.01 -6.35
N LEU A 103 2.95 -8.24 -5.25
CA LEU A 103 2.42 -6.87 -5.23
C LEU A 103 3.35 -5.82 -5.86
N SER A 104 4.65 -6.12 -6.04
CA SER A 104 5.59 -5.15 -6.62
C SER A 104 5.62 -5.19 -8.15
N LYS A 105 5.15 -6.28 -8.76
CA LYS A 105 5.04 -6.43 -10.22
C LYS A 105 4.24 -5.31 -10.91
N PRO A 106 3.05 -4.88 -10.43
CA PRO A 106 2.34 -3.75 -11.01
C PRO A 106 2.92 -2.38 -10.64
N LEU A 107 3.66 -2.27 -9.53
CA LEU A 107 4.20 -1.01 -9.02
C LEU A 107 5.50 -0.61 -9.72
N LEU A 108 6.34 -1.57 -10.11
CA LEU A 108 7.62 -1.32 -10.78
C LEU A 108 7.50 -0.53 -12.10
N PRO A 109 6.54 -0.84 -13.00
CA PRO A 109 6.31 -0.03 -14.20
C PRO A 109 5.83 1.39 -13.87
N GLN A 110 5.01 1.57 -12.83
CA GLN A 110 4.55 2.89 -12.41
C GLN A 110 5.71 3.74 -11.89
N LEU A 111 6.55 3.15 -11.03
CA LEU A 111 7.76 3.77 -10.51
C LEU A 111 8.74 4.15 -11.63
N TYR A 112 8.92 3.26 -12.62
CA TYR A 112 9.75 3.56 -13.79
C TYR A 112 9.20 4.76 -14.57
N SER A 113 7.89 4.80 -14.82
CA SER A 113 7.24 5.91 -15.52
C SER A 113 7.39 7.24 -14.75
N GLU A 114 7.22 7.23 -13.44
CA GLU A 114 7.34 8.41 -12.58
C GLU A 114 8.77 8.95 -12.61
N ILE A 115 9.75 8.07 -12.41
CA ILE A 115 11.17 8.43 -12.42
C ILE A 115 11.61 8.91 -13.81
N SER A 116 11.18 8.23 -14.88
CA SER A 116 11.50 8.64 -16.26
C SER A 116 10.92 10.01 -16.57
N SER A 117 9.65 10.27 -16.22
CA SER A 117 9.02 11.58 -16.41
C SER A 117 9.74 12.67 -15.62
N SER A 118 10.09 12.40 -14.36
CA SER A 118 10.82 13.34 -13.51
C SER A 118 12.24 13.63 -14.03
N TYR A 119 12.92 12.61 -14.55
CA TYR A 119 14.22 12.76 -15.20
C TYR A 119 14.11 13.64 -16.45
N GLU A 120 13.18 13.34 -17.36
CA GLU A 120 12.96 14.12 -18.57
C GLU A 120 12.64 15.59 -18.25
N ASP A 121 11.78 15.84 -17.25
CA ASP A 121 11.45 17.18 -16.80
C ASP A 121 12.66 17.92 -16.22
N THR A 122 13.50 17.22 -15.46
CA THR A 122 14.71 17.80 -14.86
C THR A 122 15.74 18.15 -15.92
N ILE A 123 15.98 17.26 -16.89
CA ILE A 123 16.88 17.54 -18.01
C ILE A 123 16.33 18.70 -18.84
N ARG A 124 15.02 18.71 -19.16
CA ARG A 124 14.38 19.81 -19.90
C ARG A 124 14.57 21.16 -19.20
N LYS A 125 14.31 21.22 -17.88
CA LYS A 125 14.52 22.43 -17.08
C LYS A 125 15.99 22.86 -17.07
N THR A 126 16.92 21.91 -16.93
CA THR A 126 18.36 22.18 -16.93
C THR A 126 18.84 22.72 -18.27
N THR A 127 18.39 22.13 -19.38
CA THR A 127 18.70 22.61 -20.74
C THR A 127 18.20 24.03 -20.95
N ILE A 128 16.98 24.37 -20.50
CA ILE A 128 16.45 25.74 -20.57
C ILE A 128 17.37 26.71 -19.82
N ARG A 129 17.79 26.38 -18.60
CA ARG A 129 18.69 27.23 -17.80
C ARG A 129 20.07 27.41 -18.40
N MET A 130 20.64 26.35 -18.97
CA MET A 130 21.96 26.41 -19.59
C MET A 130 21.95 27.19 -20.91
N THR A 131 20.82 27.19 -21.63
CA THR A 131 20.71 27.82 -22.97
C THR A 131 20.19 29.25 -22.90
N LEU A 132 19.25 29.54 -21.98
CA LEU A 132 18.55 30.81 -21.91
C LEU A 132 18.80 31.50 -20.57
N VAL A 133 19.33 32.72 -20.62
CA VAL A 133 19.42 33.60 -19.45
C VAL A 133 18.05 34.21 -19.19
N LYS A 134 17.53 34.05 -17.95
CA LYS A 134 16.25 34.64 -17.55
C LYS A 134 16.36 36.17 -17.47
N PRO A 135 15.56 36.94 -18.21
CA PRO A 135 15.55 38.40 -18.11
C PRO A 135 14.88 38.85 -16.80
N SER A 136 15.38 39.93 -16.21
CA SER A 136 14.82 40.54 -15.00
C SER A 136 13.58 41.40 -15.33
N VAL A 137 12.49 40.76 -15.74
CA VAL A 137 11.20 41.39 -16.06
C VAL A 137 10.08 40.82 -15.18
N SER A 138 9.14 41.67 -14.78
CA SER A 138 8.00 41.28 -13.96
C SER A 138 7.00 40.41 -14.75
N GLY A 139 6.41 39.40 -14.09
CA GLY A 139 5.42 38.50 -14.69
C GLY A 139 5.98 37.30 -15.46
N LEU A 140 7.25 36.95 -15.29
CA LEU A 140 7.76 35.62 -15.60
C LEU A 140 7.61 34.72 -14.37
N ASP A 141 7.12 33.49 -14.56
CA ASP A 141 6.97 32.54 -13.46
C ASP A 141 8.28 32.41 -12.66
N PRO A 142 8.22 32.42 -11.32
CA PRO A 142 9.38 32.10 -10.50
C PRO A 142 9.86 30.70 -10.90
N GLU A 143 11.15 30.56 -11.14
CA GLU A 143 11.70 29.29 -11.57
C GLU A 143 11.92 28.44 -10.31
N PRO A 144 11.18 27.33 -10.10
CA PRO A 144 11.39 26.50 -8.93
C PRO A 144 12.83 25.97 -8.96
N PRO A 145 13.55 25.91 -7.82
CA PRO A 145 14.92 25.39 -7.81
C PRO A 145 14.96 23.97 -8.39
N LEU A 146 16.03 23.63 -9.12
CA LEU A 146 16.20 22.29 -9.73
C LEU A 146 16.22 21.19 -8.67
N TYR A 147 16.62 21.55 -7.45
CA TYR A 147 16.63 20.69 -6.28
C TYR A 147 16.17 21.54 -5.09
N LEU A 148 15.10 21.13 -4.41
CA LEU A 148 15.01 21.42 -2.98
C LEU A 148 15.90 20.37 -2.32
N GLU A 149 17.09 20.76 -1.86
CA GLU A 149 17.64 20.01 -0.73
C GLU A 149 16.60 20.10 0.39
N PRO A 150 16.21 18.98 0.99
CA PRO A 150 15.30 19.01 2.12
C PRO A 150 15.95 19.86 3.22
N LEU A 151 15.43 21.08 3.40
CA LEU A 151 15.87 22.03 4.41
C LEU A 151 15.77 21.34 5.79
N GLY A 152 16.90 21.21 6.48
CA GLY A 152 16.97 20.65 7.83
C GLY A 152 17.43 19.18 7.93
N LEU A 153 17.79 18.52 6.82
CA LEU A 153 18.45 17.21 6.87
C LEU A 153 19.97 17.36 6.79
N ASP A 154 20.61 17.32 7.95
CA ASP A 154 22.08 17.28 8.06
C ASP A 154 22.58 15.83 7.95
N PHE A 155 23.07 15.46 6.76
CA PHE A 155 23.70 14.16 6.52
C PHE A 155 25.18 14.10 6.95
N SER A 156 25.72 15.16 7.56
CA SER A 156 27.12 15.21 8.02
C SER A 156 27.37 14.33 9.25
N THR A 157 26.33 14.02 10.03
CA THR A 157 26.44 13.10 11.16
C THR A 157 26.03 11.68 10.76
N THR A 158 26.79 10.68 11.20
CA THR A 158 26.45 9.26 11.02
C THR A 158 25.28 8.88 11.94
N TRP A 159 24.09 9.40 11.65
CA TRP A 159 22.84 9.04 12.34
C TRP A 159 22.61 7.53 12.30
N ARG A 160 23.18 6.85 11.30
CA ARG A 160 23.21 5.39 11.15
C ARG A 160 23.72 4.69 12.41
N ASP A 161 24.80 5.19 13.02
CA ASP A 161 25.39 4.57 14.22
C ASP A 161 24.48 4.75 15.44
N ARG A 162 23.88 5.94 15.57
CA ARG A 162 22.88 6.19 16.62
C ARG A 162 21.64 5.35 16.42
N TYR A 163 21.12 5.26 15.20
CA TYR A 163 19.99 4.41 14.85
C TYR A 163 20.29 2.94 15.14
N ASP A 164 21.44 2.43 14.69
CA ASP A 164 21.83 1.03 14.94
C ASP A 164 22.01 0.77 16.43
N SER A 165 22.58 1.71 17.18
CA SER A 165 22.68 1.63 18.64
C SER A 165 21.30 1.57 19.28
N SER A 166 20.40 2.50 18.95
CA SER A 166 19.02 2.52 19.45
C SER A 166 18.24 1.25 19.08
N VAL A 167 18.38 0.73 17.86
CA VAL A 167 17.75 -0.53 17.44
C VAL A 167 18.30 -1.71 18.24
N ARG A 168 19.61 -1.77 18.51
CA ARG A 168 20.21 -2.83 19.35
C ARG A 168 19.69 -2.73 20.78
N THR A 169 19.65 -1.53 21.35
CA THR A 169 19.12 -1.30 22.71
C THR A 169 17.65 -1.69 22.81
N LEU A 170 16.82 -1.24 21.85
CA LEU A 170 15.41 -1.61 21.80
C LEU A 170 15.24 -3.12 21.64
N SER A 171 16.02 -3.77 20.76
CA SER A 171 15.94 -5.23 20.59
C SER A 171 16.38 -6.01 21.83
N SER A 172 17.31 -5.48 22.63
CA SER A 172 17.71 -6.10 23.89
C SER A 172 16.70 -5.87 25.02
N VAL A 173 16.14 -4.66 25.13
CA VAL A 173 15.30 -4.27 26.28
C VAL A 173 13.82 -4.57 26.03
N LEU A 174 13.31 -4.31 24.82
CA LEU A 174 11.90 -4.47 24.50
C LEU A 174 11.58 -5.93 24.16
N HIS A 175 10.77 -6.57 24.99
CA HIS A 175 10.39 -7.96 24.78
C HIS A 175 9.36 -8.17 23.67
N VAL A 176 8.63 -7.12 23.28
CA VAL A 176 7.62 -7.16 22.21
C VAL A 176 8.24 -7.49 20.84
N THR A 177 9.49 -7.08 20.61
CA THR A 177 10.21 -7.37 19.35
C THR A 177 10.77 -8.78 19.28
N HIS A 178 10.63 -9.58 20.35
CA HIS A 178 11.13 -10.94 20.38
C HIS A 178 10.30 -11.85 19.45
N PRO A 179 10.93 -12.73 18.64
CA PRO A 179 10.23 -13.57 17.65
C PRO A 179 9.17 -14.51 18.24
N VAL A 180 9.26 -14.80 19.54
CA VAL A 180 8.24 -15.56 20.28
C VAL A 180 6.91 -14.82 20.38
N MET A 181 6.89 -13.49 20.52
CA MET A 181 5.66 -12.73 20.69
C MET A 181 4.76 -12.81 19.44
N PRO A 182 5.26 -12.57 18.20
CA PRO A 182 4.49 -12.81 16.99
C PRO A 182 4.07 -14.28 16.79
N ALA A 183 4.92 -15.24 17.19
CA ALA A 183 4.57 -16.65 17.10
C ALA A 183 3.43 -17.04 18.06
N LEU A 184 3.43 -16.50 19.28
CA LEU A 184 2.33 -16.65 20.23
C LEU A 184 1.03 -16.01 19.72
N LEU A 185 1.13 -14.83 19.12
CA LEU A 185 -0.01 -14.16 18.48
C LEU A 185 -0.58 -14.98 17.32
N SER A 186 0.27 -15.55 16.47
CA SER A 186 -0.19 -16.35 15.34
C SER A 186 -0.84 -17.67 15.78
N LEU A 187 -0.33 -18.30 16.85
CA LEU A 187 -0.96 -19.46 17.47
C LEU A 187 -2.36 -19.15 17.99
N TRP A 188 -2.56 -17.96 18.57
CA TRP A 188 -3.89 -17.50 19.02
C TRP A 188 -4.84 -17.29 17.85
N GLU A 189 -4.38 -16.59 16.79
CA GLU A 189 -5.20 -16.34 15.59
C GLU A 189 -5.68 -17.64 14.93
N GLN A 190 -4.83 -18.67 14.90
CA GLN A 190 -5.15 -19.99 14.34
C GLN A 190 -6.25 -20.74 15.10
N GLN A 191 -6.50 -20.43 16.38
CA GLN A 191 -7.54 -21.13 17.14
C GLN A 191 -8.95 -20.82 16.64
N ASN A 192 -9.14 -19.64 16.05
CA ASN A 192 -10.44 -19.16 15.57
C ASN A 192 -11.57 -19.25 16.63
N VAL A 193 -11.21 -19.20 17.92
CA VAL A 193 -12.17 -19.17 19.03
C VAL A 193 -12.44 -17.71 19.36
N LYS A 194 -13.65 -17.24 19.04
CA LYS A 194 -14.07 -15.85 19.29
C LYS A 194 -14.85 -15.68 20.59
N HIS A 195 -15.56 -16.73 21.00
CA HIS A 195 -16.41 -16.78 22.19
C HIS A 195 -16.29 -18.17 22.83
N LEU A 196 -16.43 -18.24 24.16
CA LEU A 196 -16.48 -19.53 24.87
C LEU A 196 -17.81 -20.26 24.68
N VAL A 197 -18.87 -19.53 24.34
CA VAL A 197 -20.23 -20.05 24.26
C VAL A 197 -20.80 -19.76 22.87
N GLU A 198 -21.50 -20.73 22.30
CA GLU A 198 -22.13 -20.58 20.99
C GLU A 198 -23.60 -20.18 21.11
N TYR A 199 -23.87 -18.91 20.83
CA TYR A 199 -25.20 -18.31 21.01
C TYR A 199 -26.12 -18.43 19.78
N SER A 200 -25.54 -18.73 18.60
CA SER A 200 -26.23 -18.72 17.30
C SER A 200 -27.45 -19.63 17.23
N ASN A 201 -27.41 -20.76 17.95
CA ASN A 201 -28.40 -21.84 17.87
C ASN A 201 -29.30 -21.94 19.11
N ILE A 202 -29.32 -20.93 19.99
CA ILE A 202 -30.16 -20.99 21.19
C ILE A 202 -31.64 -21.10 20.82
N ARG A 203 -32.07 -20.38 19.79
CA ARG A 203 -33.47 -20.33 19.36
C ARG A 203 -34.02 -21.68 18.91
N SER A 204 -33.18 -22.56 18.32
CA SER A 204 -33.61 -23.89 17.88
C SER A 204 -33.81 -24.88 19.05
N LYS A 205 -33.27 -24.56 20.23
CA LYS A 205 -33.43 -25.34 21.46
C LYS A 205 -34.58 -24.83 22.35
N CYS A 206 -35.25 -23.75 21.95
CA CYS A 206 -36.38 -23.16 22.68
C CYS A 206 -37.72 -23.86 22.33
N PRO A 207 -38.72 -23.85 23.24
CA PRO A 207 -38.71 -23.27 24.59
C PRO A 207 -37.87 -24.12 25.56
N MET A 208 -37.07 -23.48 26.41
CA MET A 208 -36.22 -24.19 27.37
C MET A 208 -36.49 -23.78 28.82
N GLU A 209 -36.21 -24.69 29.74
CA GLU A 209 -36.21 -24.39 31.18
C GLU A 209 -34.97 -23.57 31.55
N LEU A 210 -35.08 -22.72 32.56
CA LEU A 210 -33.99 -21.86 33.02
C LEU A 210 -32.75 -22.68 33.45
N GLU A 211 -32.97 -23.83 34.08
CA GLU A 211 -31.87 -24.70 34.52
C GLU A 211 -31.16 -25.37 33.34
N ASN A 212 -31.89 -25.74 32.28
CA ASN A 212 -31.30 -26.26 31.06
C ASN A 212 -30.43 -25.21 30.36
N PHE A 213 -30.84 -23.94 30.39
CA PHE A 213 -30.05 -22.84 29.87
C PHE A 213 -28.75 -22.65 30.65
N ARG A 214 -28.80 -22.66 31.99
CA ARG A 214 -27.62 -22.59 32.86
C ARG A 214 -26.64 -23.74 32.60
N ASN A 215 -27.17 -24.96 32.54
CA ASN A 215 -26.37 -26.15 32.30
C ASN A 215 -25.74 -26.16 30.90
N MET A 216 -26.48 -25.73 29.88
CA MET A 216 -25.94 -25.59 28.52
C MET A 216 -24.74 -24.64 28.49
N ILE A 217 -24.87 -23.45 29.08
CA ILE A 217 -23.77 -22.47 29.10
C ILE A 217 -22.59 -23.00 29.91
N LEU A 218 -22.84 -23.63 31.05
CA LEU A 218 -21.79 -24.24 31.87
C LEU A 218 -20.99 -25.28 31.08
N LEU A 219 -21.67 -26.18 30.37
CA LEU A 219 -21.05 -27.21 29.56
C LEU A 219 -20.28 -26.62 28.37
N ASP A 220 -20.83 -25.60 27.70
CA ASP A 220 -20.14 -24.92 26.59
C ASP A 220 -18.86 -24.25 27.07
N VAL A 221 -18.90 -23.54 28.21
CA VAL A 221 -17.72 -22.92 28.83
C VAL A 221 -16.67 -23.97 29.20
N GLN A 222 -17.06 -25.05 29.87
CA GLN A 222 -16.15 -26.14 30.26
C GLN A 222 -15.51 -26.79 29.03
N HIS A 223 -16.32 -27.10 28.01
CA HIS A 223 -15.83 -27.71 26.78
C HIS A 223 -14.85 -26.79 26.03
N ALA A 224 -15.18 -25.50 25.94
CA ALA A 224 -14.32 -24.51 25.30
C ALA A 224 -13.01 -24.31 26.07
N GLU A 225 -13.07 -24.30 27.40
CA GLU A 225 -11.90 -24.24 28.29
C GLU A 225 -10.98 -25.45 28.13
N GLU A 226 -11.52 -26.66 28.21
CA GLU A 226 -10.76 -27.90 27.97
C GLU A 226 -10.12 -27.91 26.59
N LYS A 227 -10.87 -27.53 25.55
CA LYS A 227 -10.36 -27.46 24.18
C LYS A 227 -9.22 -26.44 24.07
N LEU A 228 -9.37 -25.27 24.67
CA LEU A 228 -8.35 -24.22 24.64
C LEU A 228 -7.07 -24.68 25.37
N MET A 229 -7.22 -25.32 26.52
CA MET A 229 -6.09 -25.86 27.29
C MET A 229 -5.36 -26.97 26.55
N ASN A 230 -6.10 -27.94 26.01
CA ASN A 230 -5.51 -29.09 25.34
C ASN A 230 -4.91 -28.76 23.97
N SER A 231 -5.40 -27.72 23.29
CA SER A 231 -4.95 -27.39 21.92
C SER A 231 -4.05 -26.16 21.85
N TRP A 232 -4.49 -25.01 22.37
CA TRP A 232 -3.74 -23.77 22.30
C TRP A 232 -2.65 -23.74 23.36
N TYR A 233 -3.01 -23.93 24.63
CA TYR A 233 -2.05 -23.81 25.73
C TYR A 233 -0.95 -24.88 25.64
N SER A 234 -1.29 -26.11 25.22
CA SER A 234 -0.29 -27.14 24.91
C SER A 234 0.72 -26.70 23.84
N LYS A 235 0.27 -26.02 22.76
CA LYS A 235 1.15 -25.45 21.73
C LYS A 235 1.97 -24.27 22.24
N VAL A 236 1.42 -23.49 23.16
CA VAL A 236 2.17 -22.42 23.85
C VAL A 236 3.30 -23.03 24.64
N ILE A 237 3.05 -24.07 25.44
CA ILE A 237 4.09 -24.78 26.21
C ILE A 237 5.15 -25.38 25.27
N SER A 238 4.75 -25.98 24.15
CA SER A 238 5.70 -26.58 23.21
C SER A 238 6.61 -25.55 22.55
N LEU A 239 6.13 -24.32 22.35
CA LEU A 239 6.92 -23.19 21.84
C LEU A 239 8.06 -22.81 22.79
N PHE A 240 7.84 -22.93 24.11
CA PHE A 240 8.88 -22.67 25.12
C PHE A 240 9.72 -23.91 25.46
N SER A 241 9.17 -25.11 25.26
CA SER A 241 9.83 -26.39 25.57
C SER A 241 10.70 -26.93 24.43
N GLY A 242 10.53 -26.41 23.21
CA GLY A 242 11.31 -26.81 22.05
C GLY A 242 12.80 -26.45 22.18
N ASP A 243 13.65 -27.17 21.44
CA ASP A 243 15.09 -26.89 21.25
C ASP A 243 15.35 -25.61 20.44
N ASP A 244 14.41 -24.65 20.49
CA ASP A 244 14.45 -23.44 19.71
C ASP A 244 15.48 -22.48 20.30
N LYS A 245 16.50 -22.22 19.49
CA LYS A 245 17.51 -21.17 19.69
C LYS A 245 16.91 -19.78 19.91
N LEU A 246 15.59 -19.63 19.71
CA LEU A 246 14.80 -18.43 19.91
C LEU A 246 14.74 -18.01 21.38
N VAL A 247 14.66 -18.93 22.33
CA VAL A 247 14.56 -18.61 23.78
C VAL A 247 15.94 -18.60 24.45
N ARG A 248 16.86 -19.45 23.99
CA ARG A 248 18.17 -19.70 24.65
C ARG A 248 19.20 -18.56 24.53
N ASN A 249 18.97 -17.55 23.70
CA ASN A 249 19.94 -16.48 23.45
C ASN A 249 19.80 -15.27 24.38
N LYS A 250 18.97 -15.33 25.43
CA LYS A 250 18.79 -14.22 26.36
C LYS A 250 19.70 -14.31 27.61
N PRO A 251 20.26 -13.17 28.06
CA PRO A 251 20.92 -13.08 29.36
C PRO A 251 19.93 -13.46 30.47
N GLN A 252 20.40 -14.21 31.47
CA GLN A 252 19.60 -14.73 32.58
C GLN A 252 18.83 -13.63 33.35
N GLU A 253 19.37 -12.42 33.42
CA GLU A 253 18.77 -11.25 34.07
C GLU A 253 17.53 -10.69 33.35
N GLN A 254 17.34 -10.99 32.06
CA GLN A 254 16.19 -10.52 31.26
C GLN A 254 15.15 -11.62 31.01
N THR A 255 15.35 -12.77 31.63
CA THR A 255 14.48 -13.94 31.45
C THR A 255 13.17 -13.78 32.24
N GLU A 256 13.24 -13.23 33.45
CA GLU A 256 12.07 -12.99 34.30
C GLU A 256 11.12 -11.96 33.67
N THR A 257 11.64 -10.77 33.35
CA THR A 257 10.90 -9.70 32.66
C THR A 257 10.35 -10.14 31.30
N PHE A 258 11.03 -11.07 30.62
CA PHE A 258 10.52 -11.69 29.41
C PHE A 258 9.30 -12.56 29.67
N TYR A 259 9.35 -13.47 30.65
CA TYR A 259 8.21 -14.31 31.00
C TYR A 259 7.05 -13.49 31.56
N GLU A 260 7.30 -12.41 32.29
CA GLU A 260 6.26 -11.46 32.69
C GLU A 260 5.57 -10.83 31.47
N SER A 261 6.32 -10.45 30.44
CA SER A 261 5.76 -9.93 29.20
C SER A 261 4.95 -10.99 28.43
N VAL A 262 5.39 -12.25 28.45
CA VAL A 262 4.66 -13.38 27.84
C VAL A 262 3.36 -13.64 28.59
N SER A 263 3.43 -13.70 29.93
CA SER A 263 2.27 -13.86 30.81
C SER A 263 1.26 -12.73 30.62
N THR A 264 1.74 -11.49 30.50
CA THR A 264 0.91 -10.33 30.18
C THR A 264 0.20 -10.49 28.83
N LEU A 265 0.91 -10.95 27.80
CA LEU A 265 0.33 -11.17 26.47
C LEU A 265 -0.76 -12.27 26.50
N ILE A 266 -0.47 -13.40 27.14
CA ILE A 266 -1.42 -14.51 27.31
C ILE A 266 -2.65 -14.05 28.11
N GLY A 267 -2.44 -13.34 29.22
CA GLY A 267 -3.51 -12.78 30.03
C GLY A 267 -4.38 -11.81 29.23
N ASN A 268 -3.81 -11.00 28.34
CA ASN A 268 -4.57 -10.10 27.47
C ASN A 268 -5.41 -10.85 26.43
N GLN A 269 -4.90 -11.94 25.86
CA GLN A 269 -5.65 -12.79 24.93
C GLN A 269 -6.85 -13.44 25.61
N ILE A 270 -6.66 -14.03 26.80
CA ILE A 270 -7.73 -14.64 27.59
C ILE A 270 -8.76 -13.58 28.02
N ARG A 271 -8.31 -12.43 28.56
CA ARG A 271 -9.24 -11.34 28.93
C ARG A 271 -10.07 -10.85 27.75
N SER A 272 -9.47 -10.74 26.57
CA SER A 272 -10.18 -10.36 25.35
C SER A 272 -11.25 -11.39 24.98
N LEU A 273 -10.94 -12.68 25.06
CA LEU A 273 -11.91 -13.77 24.82
C LEU A 273 -13.08 -13.73 25.82
N LEU A 274 -12.80 -13.55 27.11
CA LEU A 274 -13.82 -13.43 28.16
C LEU A 274 -14.72 -12.21 27.93
N THR A 275 -14.11 -11.07 27.65
CA THR A 275 -14.81 -9.80 27.39
C THR A 275 -15.71 -9.91 26.17
N ASN A 276 -15.22 -10.49 25.07
CA ASN A 276 -16.02 -10.72 23.86
C ASN A 276 -17.16 -11.72 24.08
N THR A 277 -16.95 -12.73 24.93
CA THR A 277 -17.99 -13.69 25.31
C THR A 277 -19.10 -13.00 26.10
N LEU A 278 -18.75 -12.19 27.10
CA LEU A 278 -19.72 -11.43 27.89
C LEU A 278 -20.49 -10.41 27.05
N HIS A 279 -19.81 -9.67 26.17
CA HIS A 279 -20.49 -8.75 25.24
C HIS A 279 -21.49 -9.49 24.35
N SER A 280 -21.11 -10.68 23.85
CA SER A 280 -21.99 -11.48 23.02
C SER A 280 -23.18 -12.01 23.82
N PHE A 281 -22.97 -12.45 25.06
CA PHE A 281 -24.05 -12.85 25.96
C PHE A 281 -25.07 -11.73 26.18
N VAL A 282 -24.60 -10.52 26.50
CA VAL A 282 -25.48 -9.36 26.71
C VAL A 282 -26.22 -8.99 25.42
N SER A 283 -25.57 -9.09 24.26
CA SER A 283 -26.16 -8.74 22.96
C SER A 283 -27.34 -9.63 22.54
N ILE A 284 -27.50 -10.81 23.15
CA ILE A 284 -28.64 -11.70 22.91
C ILE A 284 -29.94 -11.12 23.48
N PHE A 285 -29.83 -10.33 24.55
CA PHE A 285 -30.97 -9.69 25.21
C PHE A 285 -31.28 -8.30 24.65
N ASP A 286 -30.57 -7.86 23.61
CA ASP A 286 -30.87 -6.60 22.93
C ASP A 286 -32.24 -6.69 22.24
N ALA A 287 -33.06 -5.65 22.41
CA ALA A 287 -34.38 -5.53 21.80
C ALA A 287 -34.32 -5.55 20.26
N ALA A 288 -33.19 -5.15 19.66
CA ALA A 288 -32.97 -5.25 18.22
C ALA A 288 -32.76 -6.69 17.74
N ASN A 289 -32.44 -7.63 18.65
CA ASN A 289 -31.97 -8.97 18.32
C ASN A 289 -33.02 -10.07 18.60
N THR A 290 -34.27 -9.82 18.23
CA THR A 290 -35.41 -10.70 18.52
C THR A 290 -35.29 -12.12 17.96
N ALA A 291 -34.45 -12.33 16.94
CA ALA A 291 -34.22 -13.63 16.34
C ALA A 291 -33.38 -14.58 17.22
N HIS A 292 -32.49 -14.02 18.05
CA HIS A 292 -31.57 -14.79 18.89
C HIS A 292 -32.00 -14.85 20.37
N LEU A 293 -33.04 -14.08 20.74
CA LEU A 293 -33.57 -14.05 22.10
C LEU A 293 -34.09 -15.44 22.56
N PRO A 294 -33.59 -15.97 23.69
CA PRO A 294 -34.06 -17.23 24.27
C PRO A 294 -35.53 -17.11 24.69
N ILE A 295 -36.31 -18.16 24.46
CA ILE A 295 -37.65 -18.31 25.05
C ILE A 295 -37.56 -19.30 26.19
N PHE A 296 -37.98 -18.84 27.36
CA PHE A 296 -38.07 -19.64 28.56
C PHE A 296 -39.49 -20.15 28.77
N ARG A 297 -39.61 -21.38 29.26
CA ARG A 297 -40.88 -21.93 29.74
C ARG A 297 -41.18 -21.34 31.12
N LEU A 298 -42.33 -20.69 31.23
CA LEU A 298 -42.88 -20.19 32.50
C LEU A 298 -44.08 -21.05 32.88
N GLU A 299 -44.18 -21.40 34.16
CA GLU A 299 -45.30 -22.10 34.76
C GLU A 299 -46.09 -21.13 35.63
N LEU A 300 -47.42 -21.27 35.62
CA LEU A 300 -48.31 -20.49 36.47
C LEU A 300 -48.62 -21.31 37.72
N CYS A 301 -48.18 -20.83 38.88
CA CYS A 301 -48.36 -21.49 40.15
C CYS A 301 -49.42 -20.74 40.97
N LEU A 302 -50.27 -21.50 41.68
CA LEU A 302 -51.24 -20.96 42.65
C LEU A 302 -50.87 -21.53 44.02
N GLU A 303 -50.48 -20.66 44.94
CA GLU A 303 -50.12 -21.02 46.32
C GLU A 303 -50.76 -19.99 47.26
N ASP A 304 -51.46 -20.45 48.30
CA ASP A 304 -52.15 -19.61 49.29
C ASP A 304 -53.00 -18.47 48.69
N ASP A 305 -53.84 -18.78 47.68
CA ASP A 305 -54.68 -17.81 46.92
C ASP A 305 -53.89 -16.74 46.13
N THR A 306 -52.57 -16.87 46.02
CA THR A 306 -51.72 -15.99 45.20
C THR A 306 -51.27 -16.70 43.93
N ILE A 307 -51.45 -16.02 42.80
CA ILE A 307 -50.99 -16.48 41.49
C ILE A 307 -49.61 -15.88 41.23
N PHE A 308 -48.61 -16.71 40.98
CA PHE A 308 -47.27 -16.27 40.59
C PHE A 308 -46.72 -17.09 39.41
N PHE A 309 -45.68 -16.57 38.78
CA PHE A 309 -44.96 -17.25 37.70
C PHE A 309 -43.70 -17.91 38.24
N PHE A 310 -43.44 -19.13 37.80
CA PHE A 310 -42.20 -19.86 38.06
C PHE A 310 -41.48 -20.14 36.73
N PRO A 311 -40.18 -19.82 36.59
CA PRO A 311 -39.34 -19.11 37.55
C PRO A 311 -39.76 -17.64 37.74
N SER A 312 -39.46 -17.09 38.92
CA SER A 312 -39.67 -15.69 39.26
C SER A 312 -38.59 -14.80 38.62
N VAL A 313 -38.79 -13.47 38.62
CA VAL A 313 -37.77 -12.52 38.12
C VAL A 313 -36.44 -12.68 38.87
N ASN A 314 -36.48 -12.92 40.18
CA ASN A 314 -35.27 -13.13 40.99
C ASN A 314 -34.51 -14.39 40.59
N ASP A 315 -35.22 -15.44 40.15
CA ASP A 315 -34.58 -16.66 39.65
C ASP A 315 -33.83 -16.39 38.34
N PHE A 316 -34.40 -15.56 37.45
CA PHE A 316 -33.73 -15.12 36.24
C PHE A 316 -32.50 -14.27 36.53
N GLU A 317 -32.59 -13.29 37.44
CA GLU A 317 -31.44 -12.47 37.86
C GLU A 317 -30.32 -13.36 38.43
N SER A 318 -30.68 -14.27 39.34
CA SER A 318 -29.73 -15.22 39.93
C SER A 318 -29.07 -16.14 38.89
N ALA A 319 -29.83 -16.57 37.88
CA ALA A 319 -29.30 -17.37 36.78
C ALA A 319 -28.34 -16.58 35.89
N ILE A 320 -28.65 -15.31 35.61
CA ILE A 320 -27.79 -14.40 34.84
C ILE A 320 -26.49 -14.13 35.62
N ASP A 321 -26.58 -13.81 36.90
CA ASP A 321 -25.41 -13.60 37.77
C ASP A 321 -24.53 -14.85 37.84
N PHE A 322 -25.16 -16.03 37.94
CA PHE A 322 -24.45 -17.30 37.87
C PHE A 322 -23.69 -17.46 36.54
N ILE A 323 -24.33 -17.19 35.41
CA ILE A 323 -23.71 -17.30 34.08
C ILE A 323 -22.53 -16.34 33.94
N ILE A 324 -22.71 -15.07 34.33
CA ILE A 324 -21.66 -14.06 34.28
C ILE A 324 -20.49 -14.46 35.17
N SER A 325 -20.76 -14.98 36.37
CA SER A 325 -19.76 -15.50 37.30
C SER A 325 -19.00 -16.69 36.71
N THR A 326 -19.70 -17.64 36.08
CA THR A 326 -19.10 -18.81 35.43
C THR A 326 -18.18 -18.39 34.29
N ILE A 327 -18.63 -17.50 33.39
CA ILE A 327 -17.78 -16.99 32.29
C ILE A 327 -16.59 -16.23 32.87
N SER A 328 -16.78 -15.39 33.89
CA SER A 328 -15.69 -14.59 34.49
C SER A 328 -14.64 -15.43 35.21
N LYS A 329 -15.03 -16.60 35.72
CA LYS A 329 -14.15 -17.55 36.41
C LYS A 329 -13.45 -18.53 35.47
N ALA A 330 -13.98 -18.74 34.27
CA ALA A 330 -13.35 -19.56 33.26
C ALA A 330 -11.93 -19.06 32.93
N LEU A 331 -10.99 -19.98 32.75
CA LEU A 331 -9.61 -19.68 32.34
C LEU A 331 -8.79 -18.79 33.30
N GLN A 332 -9.26 -18.57 34.54
CA GLN A 332 -8.51 -17.78 35.54
C GLN A 332 -7.17 -18.41 35.93
N GLU A 333 -7.08 -19.74 35.91
CA GLU A 333 -5.87 -20.48 36.28
C GLU A 333 -4.78 -20.45 35.19
N VAL A 334 -5.13 -20.12 33.95
CA VAL A 334 -4.24 -20.19 32.78
C VAL A 334 -3.31 -18.97 32.69
N GLY A 335 -3.67 -17.86 33.35
CA GLY A 335 -2.90 -16.62 33.34
C GLY A 335 -1.73 -16.58 34.33
N GLN A 336 -1.53 -17.62 35.15
CA GLN A 336 -0.44 -17.70 36.12
C GLN A 336 0.64 -18.64 35.60
N ILE A 337 1.41 -18.20 34.61
CA ILE A 337 2.68 -18.84 34.30
C ILE A 337 3.63 -18.48 35.45
N GLN A 338 3.85 -19.42 36.37
CA GLN A 338 4.90 -19.36 37.40
C GLN A 338 6.18 -20.02 36.90
#